data_AF-A0A3P7QZN2-F1
#
_entry.id   AF-A0A3P7QZN2-F1
#
_cell.length_a   1.000
_cell.length_b   1.000
_cell.length_c   1.000
_cell.angle_alpha   90.00
_cell.angle_beta   90.00
_cell.angle_gamma   90.00
#
_symmetry.space_group_name_H-M   'P 1'
#
loop_
_entity.id
_entity.type
_entity.pdbx_description
1 polymer ?
#
loop_
_entity_poly.entity_id
_entity_poly.type
_entity_poly.pdbx_seq_one_letter_code
_entity_poly.pdbx_strand_id
1 'polypeptide(L)'
;MKRNIICRDRHSVIVPSHTTQSELSGLFPNSVYIVEIHASVDSSEGELHGEKGIIFVRTLNATTSEIVQDPPIDQTGFDLAVPTSTDEEEDETIDENVDIQTPFFDGELRTTVNWINSRACSPEKKTFVVMAKRGTCREYQLNQHVDTPVQELRVNECSAAIGGL
;
A
#
# COMPACT_ATOMS: atom_id res chain seq x y z
N MET A 1 -16.62 42.93 1.86
CA MET A 1 -15.37 42.21 2.21
C MET A 1 -15.52 40.77 1.72
N LYS A 2 -15.17 40.48 0.46
CA LYS A 2 -15.22 39.12 -0.10
C LYS A 2 -13.92 38.42 0.29
N ARG A 3 -13.99 37.44 1.21
CA ARG A 3 -12.86 36.56 1.49
C ARG A 3 -12.67 35.66 0.27
N ASN A 4 -11.64 35.97 -0.50
CA ASN A 4 -11.15 35.11 -1.56
C ASN A 4 -10.49 33.91 -0.87
N ILE A 5 -11.18 32.78 -0.82
CA ILE A 5 -10.59 31.52 -0.36
C ILE A 5 -9.71 31.06 -1.51
N ILE A 6 -8.41 31.30 -1.37
CA ILE A 6 -7.38 30.81 -2.29
C ILE A 6 -7.50 29.28 -2.29
N CYS A 7 -8.03 28.71 -3.38
CA CYS A 7 -8.00 27.28 -3.64
C CYS A 7 -6.53 26.87 -3.74
N ARG A 8 -6.01 26.36 -2.62
CA ARG A 8 -4.63 25.92 -2.48
C ARG A 8 -4.45 24.66 -3.35
N ASP A 9 -3.85 24.84 -4.52
CA ASP A 9 -3.28 23.85 -5.44
C ASP A 9 -4.02 22.50 -5.53
N ARG A 10 -5.23 22.50 -6.08
CA ARG A 10 -5.90 21.25 -6.49
C ARG A 10 -5.31 20.78 -7.82
N HIS A 11 -4.49 19.74 -7.78
CA HIS A 11 -4.05 19.03 -8.98
C HIS A 11 -5.03 17.90 -9.30
N SER A 12 -5.50 17.84 -10.55
CA SER A 12 -6.40 16.79 -11.04
C SER A 12 -5.89 16.25 -12.37
N VAL A 13 -5.90 14.93 -12.53
CA VAL A 13 -5.55 14.25 -13.77
C VAL A 13 -6.68 13.30 -14.14
N ILE A 14 -7.01 13.25 -15.43
CA ILE A 14 -8.02 12.33 -15.97
C ILE A 14 -7.27 11.12 -16.51
N VAL A 15 -7.61 9.94 -16.00
CA VAL A 15 -7.01 8.68 -16.46
C VAL A 15 -7.88 8.11 -17.59
N PRO A 16 -7.31 7.85 -18.79
CA PRO A 16 -8.06 7.24 -19.89
C PRO A 16 -8.54 5.83 -19.56
N SER A 17 -9.60 5.37 -20.22
CA SER A 17 -10.17 4.03 -20.01
C SER A 17 -9.22 2.86 -20.32
N HIS A 18 -8.15 3.09 -21.09
CA HIS A 18 -7.14 2.10 -21.45
C HIS A 18 -5.92 2.11 -20.52
N THR A 19 -5.95 2.87 -19.43
CA THR A 19 -4.82 3.01 -18.50
C THR A 19 -5.34 3.01 -17.07
N THR A 20 -4.62 2.34 -16.17
CA THR A 20 -4.98 2.24 -14.74
C THR A 20 -4.03 3.02 -13.84
N GLN A 21 -3.03 3.69 -14.41
CA GLN A 21 -1.97 4.40 -13.70
C GLN A 21 -1.84 5.85 -14.19
N SER A 22 -1.47 6.75 -13.28
CA SER A 22 -1.17 8.14 -13.60
C SER A 22 -0.13 8.68 -12.64
N GLU A 23 0.76 9.54 -13.13
CA GLU A 23 1.85 10.13 -12.35
C GLU A 23 1.52 11.59 -12.02
N LEU A 24 1.71 11.97 -10.75
CA LEU A 24 1.56 13.33 -10.26
C LEU A 24 2.92 13.90 -9.87
N SER A 25 3.47 14.77 -10.72
CA SER A 25 4.75 15.42 -10.49
C SER A 25 4.59 16.70 -9.64
N GLY A 26 5.69 17.14 -9.02
CA GLY A 26 5.73 18.41 -8.29
C GLY A 26 5.20 18.34 -6.85
N LEU A 27 5.06 17.14 -6.29
CA LEU A 27 4.71 16.95 -4.89
C LEU A 27 5.91 17.30 -4.00
N PHE A 28 5.68 18.11 -2.96
CA PHE A 28 6.66 18.35 -1.91
C PHE A 28 7.01 17.05 -1.17
N PRO A 29 8.30 16.81 -0.86
CA PRO A 29 8.72 15.68 -0.04
C PRO A 29 8.17 15.83 1.39
N ASN A 30 8.04 14.71 2.11
CA ASN A 30 7.57 14.66 3.50
C ASN A 30 6.22 15.30 3.77
N SER A 31 5.39 15.38 2.74
CA SER A 31 4.09 16.03 2.81
C SER A 31 2.99 14.99 2.69
N VAL A 32 1.87 15.27 3.35
CA VAL A 32 0.68 14.42 3.29
C VAL A 32 -0.30 15.03 2.31
N TYR A 33 -0.76 14.23 1.36
CA TYR A 33 -1.73 14.59 0.34
C TYR A 33 -2.99 13.76 0.50
N ILE A 34 -4.12 14.38 0.17
CA ILE A 34 -5.42 13.73 0.08
C ILE A 34 -5.76 13.63 -1.40
N VAL A 35 -6.03 12.42 -1.88
CA VAL A 35 -6.39 12.17 -3.28
C VAL A 35 -7.83 11.67 -3.31
N GLU A 36 -8.67 12.36 -4.07
CA GLU A 36 -10.06 11.98 -4.36
C GLU A 36 -10.11 11.38 -5.77
N ILE A 37 -10.58 10.15 -5.89
CA ILE A 37 -10.69 9.38 -7.14
C ILE A 37 -12.17 9.31 -7.53
N HIS A 38 -12.45 9.75 -8.76
CA HIS A 38 -13.79 9.69 -9.35
C HIS A 38 -13.79 8.73 -10.53
N ALA A 39 -14.62 7.69 -10.45
CA ALA A 39 -14.92 6.84 -11.59
C ALA A 39 -16.20 7.35 -12.27
N SER A 40 -16.13 7.61 -13.58
CA SER A 40 -17.28 7.94 -14.42
C SER A 40 -17.22 7.09 -15.69
N VAL A 41 -18.38 6.65 -16.16
CA VAL A 41 -18.51 5.87 -17.39
C VAL A 41 -19.73 6.37 -18.15
N ASP A 42 -19.51 6.81 -19.39
CA ASP A 42 -20.60 7.15 -20.30
C ASP A 42 -21.19 5.87 -20.92
N SER A 43 -22.45 5.59 -20.58
CA SER A 43 -23.23 4.49 -21.16
C SER A 43 -24.32 5.02 -22.09
N SER A 44 -24.87 4.16 -22.95
CA SER A 44 -25.97 4.53 -23.86
C SER A 44 -27.24 5.00 -23.14
N GLU A 45 -27.39 4.62 -21.87
CA GLU A 45 -28.51 5.01 -21.01
C GLU A 45 -28.20 6.23 -20.12
N GLY A 46 -26.98 6.78 -20.19
CA GLY A 46 -26.55 7.95 -19.43
C GLY A 46 -25.18 7.79 -18.77
N GLU A 47 -24.79 8.80 -18.00
CA GLU A 47 -23.52 8.83 -17.27
C GLU A 47 -23.65 8.08 -15.93
N LEU A 48 -22.84 7.03 -15.78
CA LEU A 48 -22.74 6.26 -14.55
C LEU A 48 -21.58 6.79 -13.72
N HIS A 49 -21.84 7.01 -12.44
CA HIS A 49 -20.84 7.47 -11.49
C HIS A 49 -20.53 6.32 -10.53
N GLY A 50 -19.26 5.95 -10.45
CA GLY A 50 -18.78 5.03 -9.43
C GLY A 50 -18.67 5.70 -8.07
N GLU A 51 -18.49 4.88 -7.04
CA GLU A 51 -18.19 5.36 -5.69
C GLU A 51 -16.88 6.18 -5.67
N LYS A 52 -16.84 7.20 -4.82
CA LYS A 52 -15.65 8.04 -4.64
C LYS A 52 -14.63 7.33 -3.76
N GLY A 53 -13.42 7.17 -4.26
CA GLY A 53 -12.28 6.71 -3.46
C GLY A 53 -11.54 7.88 -2.84
N ILE A 54 -11.22 7.82 -1.54
CA ILE A 54 -10.36 8.81 -0.89
C ILE A 54 -9.15 8.09 -0.29
N ILE A 55 -7.94 8.50 -0.68
CA ILE A 55 -6.69 7.94 -0.18
C ILE A 55 -5.77 9.03 0.38
N PHE A 56 -4.95 8.64 1.36
CA PHE A 56 -3.93 9.50 1.97
C PHE A 56 -2.56 9.03 1.51
N VAL A 57 -1.81 9.94 0.87
CA VAL A 57 -0.48 9.64 0.35
C VAL A 57 0.53 10.48 1.11
N ARG A 58 1.54 9.84 1.69
CA ARG A 58 2.68 10.52 2.30
C ARG A 58 3.88 10.39 1.37
N THR A 59 4.41 11.50 0.91
CA THR A 59 5.65 11.51 0.10
C THR A 59 6.87 11.25 0.99
N LEU A 60 7.86 10.54 0.45
CA LEU A 60 9.11 10.22 1.14
C LEU A 60 10.05 11.43 1.17
N ASN A 61 11.09 11.37 2.02
CA ASN A 61 12.18 12.36 2.03
C ASN A 61 12.84 12.41 0.63
N ALA A 62 13.14 13.61 0.12
CA ALA A 62 13.85 13.80 -1.16
C ALA A 62 15.31 13.30 -1.17
N THR A 63 15.79 12.66 -0.10
CA THR A 63 17.17 12.14 0.00
C THR A 63 17.38 10.79 -0.67
N THR A 64 16.36 10.20 -1.30
CA THR A 64 16.45 8.86 -1.94
C THR A 64 15.90 8.81 -3.37
N SER A 65 15.74 9.96 -4.03
CA SER A 65 15.35 9.99 -5.44
C SER A 65 16.58 10.10 -6.34
N GLU A 66 17.44 9.07 -6.34
CA GLU A 66 18.22 8.81 -7.54
C GLU A 66 17.27 8.40 -8.65
N ILE A 67 17.22 9.29 -9.62
CA ILE A 67 16.52 9.26 -10.89
C ILE A 67 16.84 7.93 -11.59
N VAL A 68 15.94 6.94 -11.52
CA VAL A 68 15.91 5.87 -12.52
C VAL A 68 15.15 6.42 -13.73
N GLN A 69 15.84 7.24 -14.52
CA GLN A 69 15.54 7.36 -15.94
C GLN A 69 16.18 6.14 -16.60
N ASP A 70 15.38 5.14 -16.95
CA ASP A 70 15.81 4.13 -17.92
C ASP A 70 15.59 4.70 -19.34
N PRO A 71 16.65 4.99 -20.13
CA PRO A 71 16.51 5.11 -21.56
C PRO A 71 16.43 3.71 -22.21
N PRO A 72 15.73 3.56 -23.35
CA PRO A 72 15.57 2.28 -24.00
C PRO A 72 16.82 1.95 -24.82
N ILE A 73 17.51 0.85 -24.54
CA ILE A 73 18.55 0.35 -25.45
C ILE A 73 18.39 -1.16 -25.69
N ASP A 74 18.30 -1.41 -26.97
CA ASP A 74 18.15 -2.64 -27.73
C ASP A 74 19.40 -3.54 -27.62
N GLN A 75 19.16 -4.86 -27.70
CA GLN A 75 20.03 -5.89 -28.30
C GLN A 75 21.48 -6.13 -27.82
N THR A 76 21.71 -7.40 -27.44
CA THR A 76 22.93 -8.26 -27.55
C THR A 76 23.82 -8.50 -26.33
N GLY A 77 23.96 -9.80 -26.00
CA GLY A 77 25.25 -10.45 -25.67
C GLY A 77 25.80 -10.24 -24.26
N PHE A 78 25.31 -11.03 -23.29
CA PHE A 78 25.87 -11.09 -21.93
C PHE A 78 27.11 -11.99 -21.92
N ASP A 79 28.29 -11.41 -21.69
CA ASP A 79 29.51 -12.12 -21.30
C ASP A 79 29.99 -11.60 -19.93
N LEU A 80 30.56 -12.52 -19.15
CA LEU A 80 30.99 -12.39 -17.77
C LEU A 80 32.09 -11.33 -17.56
N ALA A 81 32.08 -10.63 -16.41
CA ALA A 81 33.20 -10.64 -15.45
C ALA A 81 32.90 -9.76 -14.21
N VAL A 82 32.97 -10.39 -13.05
CA VAL A 82 33.12 -9.78 -11.72
C VAL A 82 34.56 -9.23 -11.57
N PRO A 83 34.77 -8.13 -10.83
CA PRO A 83 35.59 -8.31 -9.63
C PRO A 83 35.03 -7.59 -8.39
N THR A 84 35.15 -8.35 -7.31
CA THR A 84 35.01 -8.12 -5.88
C THR A 84 35.66 -6.82 -5.36
N SER A 85 34.94 -6.14 -4.47
CA SER A 85 35.51 -5.61 -3.23
C SER A 85 34.47 -5.73 -2.12
N THR A 86 34.66 -6.77 -1.31
CA THR A 86 34.10 -6.98 0.02
C THR A 86 34.45 -5.81 0.92
N ASP A 87 33.44 -5.19 1.51
CA ASP A 87 33.51 -4.72 2.89
C ASP A 87 32.17 -5.05 3.56
N GLU A 88 32.29 -5.84 4.61
CA GLU A 88 31.23 -6.46 5.39
C GLU A 88 30.63 -5.42 6.33
N GLU A 89 29.40 -4.98 6.08
CA GLU A 89 28.50 -4.51 7.14
C GLU A 89 27.14 -5.16 6.90
N GLU A 90 26.95 -6.33 7.52
CA GLU A 90 25.67 -7.01 7.69
C GLU A 90 24.73 -6.11 8.52
N ASP A 91 24.06 -5.16 7.87
CA ASP A 91 22.71 -4.82 8.29
C ASP A 91 21.81 -5.94 7.75
N GLU A 92 21.72 -7.04 8.50
CA GLU A 92 20.60 -7.97 8.37
C GLU A 92 19.32 -7.20 8.69
N THR A 93 18.77 -6.52 7.68
CA THR A 93 17.35 -6.18 7.67
C THR A 93 16.63 -7.51 7.70
N ILE A 94 16.29 -7.97 8.90
CA ILE A 94 15.52 -9.20 9.10
C ILE A 94 14.23 -9.02 8.31
N ASP A 95 14.16 -9.71 7.18
CA ASP A 95 13.05 -9.60 6.24
C ASP A 95 11.85 -10.37 6.83
N GLU A 96 11.21 -9.77 7.84
CA GLU A 96 10.02 -10.27 8.55
C GLU A 96 8.75 -10.04 7.71
N ASN A 97 8.84 -10.26 6.39
CA ASN A 97 7.72 -10.03 5.49
C ASN A 97 6.56 -10.96 5.83
N VAL A 98 5.40 -10.37 6.12
CA VAL A 98 4.14 -11.07 6.34
C VAL A 98 3.23 -10.83 5.14
N ASP A 99 2.68 -11.91 4.59
CA ASP A 99 1.74 -11.87 3.48
C ASP A 99 0.31 -11.89 4.02
N ILE A 100 -0.48 -10.87 3.70
CA ILE A 100 -1.88 -10.76 4.11
C ILE A 100 -2.74 -10.89 2.85
N GLN A 101 -3.52 -11.96 2.77
CA GLN A 101 -4.41 -12.20 1.65
C GLN A 101 -5.61 -11.25 1.68
N THR A 102 -6.09 -10.88 0.50
CA THR A 102 -7.30 -10.07 0.33
C THR A 102 -8.46 -10.65 1.15
N PRO A 103 -9.09 -9.86 2.03
CA PRO A 103 -10.22 -10.33 2.81
C PRO A 103 -11.38 -10.81 1.92
N PHE A 104 -12.07 -11.85 2.36
CA PHE A 104 -13.24 -12.42 1.69
C PHE A 104 -14.38 -12.63 2.70
N PHE A 105 -15.61 -12.69 2.20
CA PHE A 105 -16.80 -12.88 3.03
C PHE A 105 -17.35 -14.31 2.88
N ASP A 106 -17.38 -15.05 3.99
CA ASP A 106 -17.93 -16.41 4.08
C ASP A 106 -18.69 -16.57 5.41
N GLY A 107 -19.91 -16.03 5.46
CA GLY A 107 -20.73 -15.89 6.68
C GLY A 107 -20.22 -14.81 7.65
N GLU A 108 -18.91 -14.60 7.72
CA GLU A 108 -18.22 -13.51 8.39
C GLU A 108 -17.05 -12.99 7.52
N LEU A 109 -16.54 -11.79 7.81
CA LEU A 109 -15.36 -11.26 7.14
C LEU A 109 -14.12 -12.04 7.62
N ARG A 110 -13.38 -12.59 6.67
CA ARG A 110 -12.19 -13.42 6.92
C ARG A 110 -11.01 -12.95 6.08
N THR A 111 -9.81 -13.19 6.60
CA THR A 111 -8.55 -13.03 5.87
C THR A 111 -7.56 -14.09 6.33
N THR A 112 -6.53 -14.33 5.54
CA THR A 112 -5.45 -15.27 5.85
C THR A 112 -4.15 -14.49 5.95
N VAL A 113 -3.40 -14.74 7.01
CA VAL A 113 -2.06 -14.18 7.22
C VAL A 113 -1.05 -15.31 7.13
N ASN A 114 -0.01 -15.12 6.32
CA ASN A 114 0.99 -16.13 6.01
C ASN A 114 2.41 -15.59 6.24
N TRP A 115 3.23 -16.43 6.86
CA TRP A 115 4.66 -16.23 7.07
C TRP A 115 5.50 -17.25 6.30
N ILE A 116 4.91 -18.05 5.42
CA ILE A 116 5.59 -19.16 4.71
C ILE A 116 6.81 -18.68 3.93
N ASN A 117 6.76 -17.47 3.36
CA ASN A 117 7.88 -16.87 2.62
C ASN A 117 8.78 -15.97 3.49
N SER A 118 8.55 -15.94 4.80
CA SER A 118 9.28 -15.13 5.76
C SER A 118 10.40 -15.94 6.41
N ARG A 119 11.56 -15.30 6.67
CA ARG A 119 12.60 -15.90 7.52
C ARG A 119 12.14 -16.08 8.97
N ALA A 120 11.05 -15.41 9.37
CA ALA A 120 10.42 -15.56 10.68
C ALA A 120 9.71 -16.92 10.85
N CYS A 121 9.31 -17.56 9.76
CA CYS A 121 8.80 -18.94 9.76
C CYS A 121 9.96 -19.91 9.49
N SER A 122 10.27 -20.76 10.46
CA SER A 122 11.22 -21.84 10.27
C SER A 122 10.70 -23.14 10.91
N PRO A 123 11.30 -24.30 10.63
CA PRO A 123 10.93 -25.55 11.30
C PRO A 123 10.96 -25.45 12.83
N GLU A 124 11.79 -24.55 13.38
CA GLU A 124 11.98 -24.33 14.81
C GLU A 124 11.18 -23.12 15.35
N LYS A 125 10.84 -22.15 14.48
CA LYS A 125 10.10 -20.93 14.82
C LYS A 125 8.77 -20.88 14.07
N LYS A 126 7.70 -21.36 14.72
CA LYS A 126 6.34 -21.39 14.15
C LYS A 126 5.29 -20.70 15.03
N THR A 127 5.72 -20.10 16.14
CA THR A 127 4.81 -19.48 17.10
C THR A 127 4.72 -17.98 16.86
N PHE A 128 3.52 -17.50 16.53
CA PHE A 128 3.23 -16.10 16.25
C PHE A 128 2.09 -15.60 17.12
N VAL A 129 2.12 -14.31 17.45
CA VAL A 129 1.01 -13.61 18.11
C VAL A 129 0.45 -12.61 17.11
N VAL A 130 -0.80 -12.81 16.73
CA VAL A 130 -1.50 -11.99 15.75
C VAL A 130 -2.49 -11.11 16.51
N MET A 131 -2.35 -9.80 16.37
CA MET A 131 -3.29 -8.83 16.93
C MET A 131 -4.08 -8.20 15.79
N ALA A 132 -5.38 -8.46 15.75
CA ALA A 132 -6.27 -7.91 14.74
C ALA A 132 -7.30 -6.98 15.37
N LYS A 133 -7.63 -5.90 14.67
CA LYS A 133 -8.63 -4.93 15.13
C LYS A 133 -9.60 -4.65 13.99
N ARG A 134 -10.89 -4.81 14.28
CA ARG A 134 -11.95 -4.40 13.37
C ARG A 134 -12.02 -2.87 13.29
N GLY A 135 -11.90 -2.32 12.09
CA GLY A 135 -12.17 -0.92 11.80
C GLY A 135 -13.54 -0.73 11.14
N THR A 136 -14.20 0.40 11.36
CA THR A 136 -15.35 0.80 10.54
C THR A 136 -14.86 1.72 9.42
N CYS A 137 -15.36 1.52 8.20
CA CYS A 137 -15.05 2.37 7.03
C CYS A 137 -15.80 3.72 7.07
N ARG A 138 -15.85 4.40 8.23
CA ARG A 138 -16.32 5.79 8.30
C ARG A 138 -15.14 6.73 8.07
N GLU A 139 -15.43 7.87 7.42
CA GLU A 139 -14.49 9.00 7.31
C GLU A 139 -13.78 9.22 8.64
N TYR A 140 -12.45 9.14 8.59
CA TYR A 140 -11.58 9.20 9.75
C TYR A 140 -11.79 10.52 10.50
N GLN A 141 -12.54 10.48 11.62
CA GLN A 141 -12.58 11.60 12.56
C GLN A 141 -11.40 11.43 13.52
N LEU A 142 -10.48 12.39 13.50
CA LEU A 142 -9.20 12.44 14.24
C LEU A 142 -9.30 12.16 15.76
N ASN A 143 -10.50 12.07 16.32
CA ASN A 143 -10.76 11.84 17.76
C ASN A 143 -11.81 10.74 18.04
N GLN A 144 -12.25 9.96 17.05
CA GLN A 144 -13.11 8.79 17.28
C GLN A 144 -12.27 7.51 17.23
N HIS A 145 -11.48 7.30 18.27
CA HIS A 145 -11.07 5.94 18.60
C HIS A 145 -12.32 5.21 19.10
N VAL A 146 -13.07 4.60 18.18
CA VAL A 146 -14.00 3.56 18.59
C VAL A 146 -13.13 2.48 19.23
N ASP A 147 -13.33 2.24 20.53
CA ASP A 147 -12.75 1.15 21.31
C ASP A 147 -13.26 -0.18 20.76
N THR A 148 -12.78 -0.53 19.59
CA THR A 148 -13.01 -1.83 18.99
C THR A 148 -12.05 -2.81 19.66
N PRO A 149 -12.57 -3.92 20.19
CA PRO A 149 -11.75 -4.89 20.91
C PRO A 149 -10.67 -5.43 19.96
N VAL A 150 -9.44 -5.45 20.44
CA VAL A 150 -8.32 -6.10 19.76
C VAL A 150 -8.45 -7.60 20.01
N GLN A 151 -8.45 -8.38 18.95
CA GLN A 151 -8.40 -9.83 19.02
C GLN A 151 -6.95 -10.28 18.98
N GLU A 152 -6.50 -10.96 20.03
CA GLU A 152 -5.20 -11.64 20.07
C GLU A 152 -5.38 -13.12 19.71
N LEU A 153 -4.65 -13.59 18.72
CA LEU A 153 -4.64 -14.99 18.30
C LEU A 153 -3.20 -15.52 18.36
N ARG A 154 -3.01 -16.63 19.08
CA ARG A 154 -1.75 -17.37 19.09
C ARG A 154 -1.78 -18.44 18.02
N VAL A 155 -0.79 -18.41 17.15
CA VAL A 155 -0.69 -19.28 15.97
C VAL A 155 0.56 -20.11 16.13
N ASN A 156 0.46 -21.42 15.95
CA ASN A 156 1.61 -22.36 16.05
C ASN A 156 2.05 -22.89 14.67
N GLU A 157 1.55 -22.25 13.62
CA GLU A 157 1.79 -22.56 12.22
C GLU A 157 2.18 -21.27 11.49
N CYS A 158 2.76 -21.40 10.30
CA CYS A 158 3.17 -20.25 9.50
C CYS A 158 2.02 -19.64 8.68
N SER A 159 0.78 -20.01 8.99
CA SER A 159 -0.43 -19.47 8.38
C SER A 159 -1.54 -19.45 9.41
N ALA A 160 -2.37 -18.41 9.37
CA ALA A 160 -3.54 -18.28 10.23
C ALA A 160 -4.72 -17.67 9.46
N ALA A 161 -5.90 -18.24 9.66
CA ALA A 161 -7.14 -17.60 9.26
C ALA A 161 -7.65 -16.71 10.41
N ILE A 162 -7.92 -15.45 10.10
CA ILE A 162 -8.52 -14.49 11.03
C ILE A 162 -9.95 -14.25 10.57
N GLY A 163 -10.91 -14.40 11.48
CA GLY A 163 -12.33 -14.19 11.24
C GLY A 163 -12.95 -13.22 12.23
N GLY A 164 -14.11 -12.67 11.88
CA GLY A 164 -14.85 -11.74 12.75
C GLY A 164 -14.30 -10.30 12.71
N LEU A 165 -13.60 -9.96 11.62
CA LEU A 165 -13.03 -8.64 11.37
C LEU A 165 -14.04 -7.57 10.97
#